data_AF-A0A453AVY8-F1
#
_entry.id   AF-A0A453AVY8-F1
#
_cell.length_a   1.000
_cell.length_b   1.000
_cell.length_c   1.000
_cell.angle_alpha   90.00
_cell.angle_beta   90.00
_cell.angle_gamma   90.00
#
_symmetry.space_group_name_H-M   'P 1'
#
loop_
_entity.id
_entity.type
_entity.pdbx_description
1 polymer ?
#
loop_
_entity_poly.entity_id
_entity_poly.type
_entity_poly.pdbx_seq_one_letter_code
_entity_poly.pdbx_strand_id
1 'polypeptide(L)'
;MDAEGTELEVLVGLSSQICNVIPGDFARELEHGQIKERFIKRLVDALNSNMIPTAHCPGIRRAIVEHTICMMECNPEYAGCFKECWMMEALLMMERTPSRAEKYRFFSGDAGLMEHSITLSALVARAKELMDHE
;
A
#
# COMPACT_ATOMS: atom_id res chain seq x y z
N MET A 1 -22.22 5.25 1.47
CA MET A 1 -20.83 5.42 1.93
C MET A 1 -20.43 4.11 2.56
N ASP A 2 -19.39 3.47 2.03
CA ASP A 2 -18.86 2.23 2.59
C ASP A 2 -17.95 2.60 3.78
N ALA A 3 -18.51 2.53 4.99
CA ALA A 3 -17.81 2.95 6.20
C ALA A 3 -16.54 2.10 6.45
N GLU A 4 -16.58 0.83 6.07
CA GLU A 4 -15.46 -0.09 6.20
C GLU A 4 -14.30 0.31 5.28
N GLY A 5 -14.58 0.62 4.00
CA GLY A 5 -13.59 1.12 3.06
C GLY A 5 -12.95 2.45 3.52
N THR A 6 -13.76 3.37 4.05
CA THR A 6 -13.25 4.66 4.55
C THR A 6 -12.35 4.48 5.77
N GLU A 7 -12.73 3.63 6.72
CA GLU A 7 -11.90 3.33 7.90
C GLU A 7 -10.59 2.66 7.49
N LEU A 8 -10.65 1.70 6.57
CA LEU A 8 -9.47 1.02 6.04
C LEU A 8 -8.51 2.02 5.38
N GLU A 9 -9.00 2.94 4.55
CA GLU A 9 -8.19 3.98 3.90
C GLU A 9 -7.47 4.86 4.91
N VAL A 10 -8.17 5.29 5.96
CA VAL A 10 -7.58 6.10 7.04
C VAL A 10 -6.50 5.31 7.78
N LEU A 11 -6.78 4.07 8.17
CA LEU A 11 -5.84 3.23 8.93
C LEU A 11 -4.60 2.88 8.10
N VAL A 12 -4.77 2.47 6.85
CA VAL A 12 -3.63 2.11 5.98
C VAL A 12 -2.82 3.34 5.59
N GLY A 13 -3.48 4.48 5.35
CA GLY A 13 -2.82 5.75 5.07
C GLY A 13 -2.00 6.25 6.27
N LEU A 14 -2.57 6.23 7.48
CA LEU A 14 -1.87 6.63 8.70
C LEU A 14 -0.70 5.70 8.99
N SER A 15 -0.91 4.38 8.93
CA SER A 15 0.15 3.41 9.22
C SER A 15 1.30 3.50 8.21
N SER A 16 1.02 3.74 6.92
CA SER A 16 2.03 3.99 5.90
C SER A 16 2.84 5.26 6.20
N GLN A 17 2.18 6.34 6.66
CA GLN A 17 2.89 7.55 7.10
C GLN A 17 3.78 7.30 8.32
N ILE A 18 3.31 6.52 9.31
CA ILE A 18 4.11 6.15 10.48
C ILE A 18 5.33 5.34 10.05
N CYS A 19 5.16 4.34 9.18
CA CYS A 19 6.27 3.58 8.60
C CYS A 19 7.29 4.52 7.96
N ASN A 20 6.83 5.46 7.12
CA ASN A 20 7.73 6.37 6.42
C ASN A 20 8.49 7.33 7.35
N VAL A 21 7.88 7.77 8.46
CA VAL A 21 8.49 8.75 9.38
C VAL A 21 9.41 8.08 10.41
N ILE A 22 9.06 6.90 10.90
CA ILE A 22 9.82 6.15 11.91
C ILE A 22 10.01 4.67 11.52
N PRO A 23 10.66 4.38 10.38
CA PRO A 23 10.69 3.03 9.80
C PRO A 23 11.32 1.98 10.74
N GLY A 24 12.40 2.34 11.44
CA GLY A 24 13.08 1.44 12.37
C GLY A 24 12.25 1.09 13.62
N ASP A 25 11.55 2.07 14.21
CA ASP A 25 10.66 1.80 15.34
C ASP A 25 9.43 1.00 14.89
N PHE A 26 8.88 1.32 13.72
CA PHE A 26 7.75 0.59 13.14
C PHE A 26 8.09 -0.90 12.92
N ALA A 27 9.23 -1.18 12.27
CA ALA A 27 9.70 -2.55 12.05
C ALA A 27 9.94 -3.28 13.39
N ARG A 28 10.58 -2.62 14.36
CA ARG A 28 10.83 -3.19 15.69
C ARG A 28 9.53 -3.59 16.40
N GLU A 29 8.50 -2.76 16.36
CA GLU A 29 7.21 -3.07 16.99
C GLU A 29 6.48 -4.23 16.30
N LEU A 30 6.59 -4.36 14.97
CA LEU A 30 6.03 -5.52 14.24
C LEU A 30 6.71 -6.84 14.64
N GLU A 31 8.04 -6.83 14.80
CA GLU A 31 8.83 -8.00 15.21
C GLU A 31 8.56 -8.36 16.67
N HIS A 32 8.63 -7.38 17.59
CA HIS A 32 8.35 -7.61 19.01
C HIS A 32 6.93 -8.11 19.26
N GLY A 33 5.95 -7.59 18.51
CA GLY A 33 4.58 -8.06 18.57
C GLY A 33 4.35 -9.43 17.94
N GLN A 34 5.34 -9.98 17.21
CA GLN A 34 5.20 -11.19 16.39
C GLN A 34 4.00 -11.09 15.43
N ILE A 35 3.72 -9.88 14.93
CA ILE A 35 2.58 -9.59 14.06
C ILE A 35 2.96 -9.33 12.61
N LYS A 36 4.26 -9.31 12.27
CA LYS A 36 4.78 -9.08 10.91
C LYS A 36 4.00 -9.82 9.83
N GLU A 37 3.95 -11.15 9.89
CA GLU A 37 3.33 -11.96 8.84
C GLU A 37 1.84 -11.67 8.70
N ARG A 38 1.14 -11.55 9.84
CA ARG A 38 -0.29 -11.19 9.86
C ARG A 38 -0.52 -9.81 9.27
N PHE A 39 0.36 -8.85 9.57
CA PHE A 39 0.27 -7.49 9.07
C PHE A 39 0.44 -7.44 7.56
N ILE A 40 1.50 -8.08 7.04
CA ILE A 40 1.77 -8.21 5.60
C ILE A 40 0.60 -8.88 4.89
N LYS A 41 0.12 -10.00 5.44
CA LYS A 41 -1.04 -10.70 4.88
C LYS A 41 -2.27 -9.81 4.81
N ARG A 42 -2.56 -9.02 5.85
CA ARG A 42 -3.68 -8.07 5.84
C ARG A 42 -3.51 -6.97 4.80
N LEU A 43 -2.29 -6.49 4.53
CA LEU A 43 -2.04 -5.54 3.43
C LEU A 43 -2.36 -6.16 2.07
N VAL A 44 -1.91 -7.40 1.83
CA VAL A 44 -2.19 -8.10 0.56
C VAL A 44 -3.69 -8.39 0.42
N ASP A 45 -4.32 -8.89 1.47
CA ASP A 45 -5.76 -9.20 1.46
C ASP A 45 -6.57 -7.91 1.22
N ALA A 46 -6.18 -6.78 1.81
CA ALA A 46 -6.80 -5.48 1.57
C ALA A 46 -6.61 -5.01 0.12
N LEU A 47 -5.42 -5.21 -0.48
CA LEU A 47 -5.16 -4.87 -1.88
C LEU A 47 -6.05 -5.71 -2.81
N ASN A 48 -6.16 -7.01 -2.55
CA ASN A 48 -7.01 -7.92 -3.32
C ASN A 48 -8.49 -7.59 -3.22
N SER A 49 -8.98 -7.24 -2.03
CA SER A 49 -10.37 -6.77 -1.84
C SER A 49 -10.64 -5.43 -2.53
N ASN A 50 -9.61 -4.64 -2.82
CA ASN A 50 -9.71 -3.34 -3.48
C ASN A 50 -9.18 -3.34 -4.92
N MET A 51 -9.12 -4.52 -5.57
CA MET A 51 -8.59 -4.67 -6.93
C MET A 51 -9.37 -3.83 -7.96
N ILE A 52 -10.68 -3.65 -7.77
CA ILE A 52 -11.49 -2.71 -8.54
C ILE A 52 -11.51 -1.38 -7.78
N PRO A 53 -11.01 -0.28 -8.37
CA PRO A 53 -10.97 1.00 -7.68
C PRO A 53 -12.37 1.53 -7.45
N THR A 54 -12.58 2.13 -6.28
CA THR A 54 -13.77 2.92 -6.00
C THR A 54 -13.40 4.41 -6.00
N ALA A 55 -14.35 5.26 -6.37
CA ALA A 55 -14.16 6.71 -6.27
C ALA A 55 -14.19 7.20 -4.81
N HIS A 56 -14.74 6.39 -3.89
CA HIS A 56 -14.90 6.76 -2.48
C HIS A 56 -13.63 6.58 -1.65
N CYS A 57 -12.84 5.55 -1.95
CA CYS A 57 -11.61 5.25 -1.21
C CYS A 57 -10.42 5.03 -2.17
N PRO A 58 -10.07 6.03 -3.02
CA PRO A 58 -9.08 5.88 -4.08
C PRO A 58 -7.63 5.75 -3.59
N GLY A 59 -7.36 6.09 -2.33
CA GLY A 59 -6.05 6.05 -1.70
C GLY A 59 -5.65 4.69 -1.12
N ILE A 60 -6.58 3.75 -0.92
CA ILE A 60 -6.28 2.44 -0.28
C ILE A 60 -5.11 1.74 -0.97
N ARG A 61 -5.21 1.53 -2.29
CA ARG A 61 -4.19 0.80 -3.04
C ARG A 61 -2.84 1.48 -3.04
N ARG A 62 -2.84 2.81 -3.28
CA ARG A 62 -1.63 3.62 -3.21
C ARG A 62 -0.96 3.49 -1.85
N ALA A 63 -1.72 3.66 -0.77
CA ALA A 63 -1.18 3.59 0.58
C ALA A 63 -0.58 2.21 0.87
N ILE A 64 -1.20 1.11 0.41
CA ILE A 64 -0.64 -0.25 0.54
C ILE A 64 0.69 -0.38 -0.22
N VAL A 65 0.77 0.11 -1.46
CA VAL A 65 2.01 0.06 -2.25
C VAL A 65 3.12 0.90 -1.58
N GLU A 66 2.80 2.12 -1.15
CA GLU A 66 3.73 2.98 -0.41
C GLU A 66 4.21 2.31 0.89
N HIS A 67 3.32 1.63 1.61
CA HIS A 67 3.65 0.88 2.82
C HIS A 67 4.62 -0.28 2.53
N THR A 68 4.34 -1.02 1.46
CA THR A 68 5.14 -2.15 1.00
C THR A 68 6.57 -1.71 0.67
N ILE A 69 6.70 -0.61 -0.09
CA ILE A 69 8.00 0.00 -0.40
C ILE A 69 8.73 0.42 0.88
N CYS A 70 8.05 1.17 1.77
CA CYS A 70 8.63 1.64 3.02
C CYS A 70 9.23 0.49 3.85
N MET A 71 8.49 -0.61 4.00
CA MET A 71 8.96 -1.76 4.76
C MET A 71 10.18 -2.41 4.11
N MET A 72 10.15 -2.66 2.80
CA MET A 72 11.29 -3.28 2.09
C MET A 72 12.53 -2.38 2.04
N GLU A 73 12.36 -1.05 1.94
CA GLU A 73 13.47 -0.10 2.02
C GLU A 73 14.06 -0.01 3.43
N CYS A 74 13.24 -0.20 4.47
CA CYS A 74 13.72 -0.26 5.85
C CYS A 74 14.47 -1.56 6.16
N ASN A 75 13.95 -2.70 5.72
CA ASN A 75 14.59 -4.01 5.88
C ASN A 75 14.32 -4.88 4.62
N PRO A 76 15.35 -5.14 3.79
CA PRO A 76 15.20 -5.97 2.60
C PRO A 76 14.64 -7.37 2.84
N GLU A 77 14.78 -7.92 4.06
CA GLU A 77 14.21 -9.24 4.42
C GLU A 77 12.68 -9.29 4.27
N TYR A 78 11.98 -8.14 4.29
CA TYR A 78 10.55 -8.09 4.04
C TYR A 78 10.17 -8.50 2.60
N ALA A 79 11.09 -8.40 1.63
CA ALA A 79 10.84 -8.78 0.24
C ALA A 79 10.38 -10.24 0.13
N GLY A 80 11.05 -11.17 0.83
CA GLY A 80 10.68 -12.57 0.90
C GLY A 80 9.28 -12.76 1.50
N CYS A 81 8.97 -12.10 2.63
CA CYS A 81 7.66 -12.20 3.27
C CYS A 81 6.52 -11.69 2.37
N PHE A 82 6.73 -10.60 1.63
CA PHE A 82 5.75 -10.08 0.67
C PHE A 82 5.56 -11.02 -0.52
N LYS A 83 6.64 -11.59 -1.06
CA LYS A 83 6.59 -12.62 -2.11
C LYS A 83 5.82 -13.85 -1.67
N GLU A 84 6.10 -14.39 -0.48
CA GLU A 84 5.38 -15.55 0.10
C GLU A 84 3.88 -15.27 0.28
N CYS A 85 3.51 -14.02 0.52
CA CYS A 85 2.13 -13.57 0.60
C CYS A 85 1.51 -13.22 -0.75
N TRP A 86 2.17 -13.51 -1.89
CA TRP A 86 1.67 -13.26 -3.25
C TRP A 86 1.45 -11.77 -3.59
N MET A 87 2.26 -10.89 -2.97
CA MET A 87 2.17 -9.44 -3.25
C MET A 87 2.54 -9.12 -4.71
N MET A 88 3.54 -9.80 -5.28
CA MET A 88 3.95 -9.60 -6.67
C MET A 88 2.78 -9.79 -7.65
N GLU A 89 2.02 -10.87 -7.47
CA GLU A 89 0.85 -11.20 -8.27
C GLU A 89 -0.29 -10.19 -8.05
N ALA A 90 -0.50 -9.77 -6.80
CA ALA A 90 -1.49 -8.74 -6.48
C ALA A 90 -1.16 -7.41 -7.19
N LEU A 91 0.12 -7.00 -7.23
CA LEU A 91 0.56 -5.82 -7.96
C LEU A 91 0.35 -5.96 -9.47
N LEU A 92 0.71 -7.11 -10.06
CA LEU A 92 0.48 -7.39 -11.48
C LEU A 92 -1.00 -7.34 -11.87
N MET A 93 -1.88 -7.81 -10.99
CA MET A 93 -3.32 -7.73 -11.20
C MET A 93 -3.84 -6.30 -11.07
N MET A 94 -3.31 -5.52 -10.12
CA MET A 94 -3.68 -4.12 -9.92
C MET A 94 -3.37 -3.24 -11.13
N GLU A 95 -2.27 -3.51 -11.84
CA GLU A 95 -1.91 -2.78 -13.07
C GLU A 95 -2.98 -2.87 -14.17
N ARG A 96 -3.89 -3.85 -14.10
CA ARG A 96 -4.97 -4.06 -15.08
C ARG A 96 -6.20 -3.19 -14.83
N THR A 97 -6.33 -2.56 -13.67
CA THR A 97 -7.52 -1.79 -13.24
C THR A 97 -7.16 -0.37 -12.78
N PRO A 98 -6.49 0.44 -13.62
CA PRO A 98 -6.11 1.80 -13.24
C PRO A 98 -7.32 2.70 -13.06
N SER A 99 -7.27 3.60 -12.07
CA SER A 99 -8.27 4.66 -11.90
C SER A 99 -7.63 6.04 -11.91
N ARG A 100 -8.34 7.00 -12.52
CA ARG A 100 -7.94 8.41 -12.51
C ARG A 100 -8.00 9.02 -11.11
N ALA A 101 -8.89 8.53 -10.24
CA ALA A 101 -9.03 9.04 -8.88
C ALA A 101 -7.74 8.85 -8.06
N GLU A 102 -6.99 7.77 -8.30
CA GLU A 102 -5.75 7.42 -7.58
C GLU A 102 -4.56 8.35 -7.86
N LYS A 103 -4.75 9.30 -8.79
CA LYS A 103 -3.79 10.36 -9.08
C LYS A 103 -3.89 11.50 -8.08
N TYR A 104 -5.02 11.67 -7.40
CA TYR A 104 -5.30 12.82 -6.55
C TYR A 104 -5.17 12.46 -5.07
N ARG A 105 -4.64 13.42 -4.29
CA ARG A 105 -4.44 13.28 -2.85
C ARG A 105 -5.64 13.79 -2.05
N PHE A 106 -6.32 14.81 -2.56
CA PHE A 106 -7.46 15.44 -1.90
C PHE A 106 -8.66 15.45 -2.83
N PHE A 107 -9.86 15.59 -2.25
CA PHE A 107 -11.10 15.61 -3.01
C PHE A 107 -12.02 16.70 -2.46
N SER A 108 -12.77 17.34 -3.35
CA SER A 108 -13.90 18.21 -3.03
C SER A 108 -15.14 17.65 -3.72
N GLY A 109 -15.92 16.83 -3.01
CA GLY A 109 -16.91 15.97 -3.64
C GLY A 109 -16.22 14.97 -4.57
N ASP A 110 -16.69 14.84 -5.81
CA ASP A 110 -16.08 13.95 -6.81
C ASP A 110 -14.90 14.59 -7.57
N ALA A 111 -14.58 15.86 -7.28
CA ALA A 111 -13.48 16.57 -7.92
C ALA A 111 -12.16 16.29 -7.20
N GLY A 112 -11.23 15.63 -7.89
CA GLY A 112 -9.86 15.43 -7.43
C GLY A 112 -9.10 16.75 -7.33
N LEU A 113 -8.44 16.96 -6.21
CA LEU A 113 -7.60 18.10 -5.88
C LEU A 113 -6.19 17.62 -5.59
N MET A 114 -5.20 18.35 -6.09
CA MET A 114 -3.77 18.09 -5.86
C MET A 114 -3.32 16.69 -6.29
N GLU A 115 -2.67 16.61 -7.44
CA GLU A 115 -2.09 15.35 -7.91
C GLU A 115 -0.88 14.92 -7.05
N HIS A 116 -0.71 13.61 -6.90
CA HIS A 116 0.51 13.03 -6.38
C HIS A 116 1.68 13.31 -7.33
N SER A 117 2.83 13.67 -6.78
CA SER A 117 4.07 13.89 -7.56
C SER A 117 4.60 12.61 -8.18
N ILE A 118 4.38 11.46 -7.53
CA ILE A 118 4.78 10.13 -8.00
C ILE A 118 3.53 9.37 -8.46
N THR A 119 3.54 8.85 -9.68
CA THR A 119 2.44 8.06 -10.21
C THR A 119 2.32 6.71 -9.50
N LEU A 120 1.10 6.17 -9.41
CA LEU A 120 0.91 4.83 -8.84
C LEU A 120 1.69 3.76 -9.60
N SER A 121 1.79 3.88 -10.94
CA SER A 121 2.59 2.97 -11.76
C SER A 121 4.09 3.00 -11.41
N ALA A 122 4.64 4.16 -11.07
CA ALA A 122 6.04 4.27 -10.67
C ALA A 122 6.28 3.63 -9.29
N LEU A 123 5.34 3.77 -8.36
CA LEU A 123 5.37 3.06 -7.08
C LEU A 123 5.30 1.54 -7.28
N VAL A 124 4.39 1.06 -8.13
CA VAL A 124 4.29 -0.38 -8.43
C VAL A 124 5.58 -0.92 -9.02
N ALA A 125 6.18 -0.20 -9.99
CA ALA A 125 7.46 -0.58 -10.56
C ALA A 125 8.55 -0.68 -9.48
N ARG A 126 8.61 0.30 -8.56
CA ARG A 126 9.56 0.29 -7.43
C ARG A 126 9.32 -0.87 -6.47
N ALA A 127 8.07 -1.15 -6.12
CA ALA A 127 7.73 -2.26 -5.23
C ALA A 127 8.13 -3.62 -5.85
N LYS A 128 7.91 -3.80 -7.15
CA LYS A 128 8.32 -5.00 -7.89
C LYS A 128 9.84 -5.13 -7.94
N GLU A 129 10.54 -4.03 -8.25
CA GLU A 129 12.01 -3.99 -8.25
C GLU A 129 12.59 -4.42 -6.89
N LEU A 130 12.07 -3.87 -5.79
CA LEU A 130 12.50 -4.22 -4.44
C LEU A 130 12.24 -5.69 -4.07
N MET A 131 11.18 -6.28 -4.62
CA MET A 131 10.94 -7.71 -4.46
C MET A 131 11.89 -8.56 -5.31
N ASP A 132 12.26 -8.11 -6.51
CA ASP A 132 13.10 -8.89 -7.44
C ASP A 132 14.60 -8.91 -7.07
N HIS A 133 15.07 -7.97 -6.23
CA HIS A 133 16.44 -7.98 -5.68
C HIS A 133 16.61 -9.07 -4.59
N GLU A 134 16.85 -10.31 -5.01
CA GLU A 134 17.42 -11.40 -4.17
C GLU A 134 18.69 -11.96 -4.81
#